data_AF-A0A4S8KFI9-F1
#
_entry.id   AF-A0A4S8KFI9-F1
#
_cell.length_a   1.000
_cell.length_b   1.000
_cell.length_c   1.000
_cell.angle_alpha   90.00
_cell.angle_beta   90.00
_cell.angle_gamma   90.00
#
_symmetry.space_group_name_H-M   'P 1'
#
loop_
_entity.id
_entity.type
_entity.pdbx_description
1 polymer ?
#
loop_
_entity_poly.entity_id
_entity_poly.type
_entity_poly.pdbx_seq_one_letter_code
_entity_poly.pdbx_strand_id
1 'polypeptide(L)'
;MGEGTLEIKKLRPEWRCEEEEEDGKVGGTDGWETPKRAECRIPAPVRCPAPPKKKSPAVAFGKRRDPPKNGYFNPPDLEALFALAPRREACA
;
A
#
# COMPACT_ATOMS: atom_id res chain seq x y z
N MET A 1 22.19 -33.08 -10.71
CA MET A 1 21.81 -31.77 -11.27
C MET A 1 20.77 -31.20 -10.31
N GLY A 2 21.15 -30.49 -9.25
CA GLY A 2 21.43 -29.06 -9.25
C GLY A 2 20.29 -28.35 -8.49
N GLU A 3 20.29 -28.42 -7.15
CA GLU A 3 19.31 -27.76 -6.29
C GLU A 3 19.79 -26.34 -6.00
N GLY A 4 19.34 -25.38 -6.79
CA GLY A 4 19.64 -23.97 -6.58
C GLY A 4 18.73 -23.36 -5.52
N THR A 5 19.16 -23.32 -4.26
CA THR A 5 18.51 -22.50 -3.24
C THR A 5 18.83 -21.03 -3.48
N LEU A 6 17.83 -20.26 -3.90
CA LEU A 6 17.93 -18.82 -4.10
C LEU A 6 17.85 -18.13 -2.73
N GLU A 7 18.99 -17.80 -2.13
CA GLU A 7 19.03 -16.98 -0.92
C GLU A 7 18.77 -15.51 -1.25
N ILE A 8 17.60 -15.02 -0.84
CA ILE A 8 17.26 -13.59 -0.95
C ILE A 8 18.00 -12.85 0.16
N LYS A 9 19.11 -12.22 -0.22
CA LYS A 9 19.87 -11.35 0.68
C LYS A 9 19.04 -10.10 0.98
N LYS A 10 18.77 -9.87 2.25
CA LYS A 10 18.06 -8.67 2.72
C LYS A 10 18.98 -7.46 2.56
N LEU A 11 18.80 -6.70 1.49
CA LEU A 11 19.38 -5.36 1.41
C LEU A 11 18.69 -4.49 2.46
N ARG A 12 19.48 -3.94 3.39
CA ARG A 12 19.05 -2.88 4.30
C ARG A 12 19.30 -1.58 3.56
N PRO A 13 18.26 -0.86 3.08
CA PRO A 13 18.50 0.41 2.42
C PRO A 13 18.94 1.41 3.50
N GLU A 14 20.14 1.95 3.33
CA GLU A 14 20.64 3.09 4.09
C GLU A 14 20.01 4.36 3.49
N TRP A 15 18.74 4.58 3.77
CA TRP A 15 18.15 5.90 3.57
C TRP A 15 18.68 6.79 4.70
N ARG A 16 19.68 7.60 4.38
CA ARG A 16 20.13 8.69 5.22
C ARG A 16 19.27 9.90 4.89
N CYS A 17 18.47 10.37 5.85
CA CYS A 17 17.95 11.74 5.79
C CYS A 17 19.14 12.64 6.10
N GLU A 18 19.56 13.44 5.13
CA GLU A 18 20.55 14.48 5.33
C GLU A 18 19.85 15.60 6.11
N GLU A 19 20.34 15.91 7.32
CA GLU A 19 19.93 17.09 8.08
C GLU A 19 20.69 18.28 7.49
N GLU A 20 20.04 19.03 6.62
CA GLU A 20 20.50 20.34 6.20
C GLU A 20 19.94 21.39 7.16
N GLU A 21 20.83 21.93 8.00
CA GLU A 21 20.61 23.13 8.79
C GLU A 21 20.93 24.32 7.89
N GLU A 22 19.91 25.04 7.42
CA GLU A 22 20.10 26.31 6.71
C GLU A 22 19.29 27.42 7.38
N ASP A 23 20.00 28.33 8.06
CA ASP A 23 19.54 29.63 8.53
C ASP A 23 19.30 30.53 7.31
N GLY A 24 18.05 30.62 6.87
CA GLY A 24 17.65 31.41 5.71
C GLY A 24 16.35 32.15 5.97
N LYS A 25 16.44 33.39 6.44
CA LYS A 25 15.31 34.31 6.60
C LYS A 25 14.69 34.63 5.23
N VAL A 26 13.67 33.87 4.82
CA VAL A 26 12.91 34.13 3.59
C VAL A 26 11.75 35.09 3.87
N GLY A 27 11.71 36.19 3.13
CA GLY A 27 10.63 37.16 3.19
C GLY A 27 9.37 36.69 2.45
N GLY A 28 8.20 37.00 3.03
CA GLY A 28 6.93 37.18 2.32
C GLY A 28 6.27 35.93 1.74
N THR A 29 5.68 35.08 2.59
CA THR A 29 4.64 34.12 2.18
C THR A 29 3.23 34.72 2.38
N ASP A 30 2.98 35.91 1.82
CA ASP A 30 1.69 36.62 1.93
C ASP A 30 0.57 35.94 1.12
N GLY A 31 0.26 34.68 1.44
CA GLY A 31 -0.92 34.04 0.90
C GLY A 31 -1.20 32.62 1.40
N TRP A 32 -0.18 31.88 1.82
CA TRP A 32 -0.34 30.45 2.17
C TRP A 32 0.39 30.15 3.48
N GLU A 33 -0.20 30.58 4.60
CA GLU A 33 0.24 30.19 5.94
C GLU A 33 -0.88 29.44 6.67
N THR A 34 -0.53 28.38 7.41
CA THR A 34 -1.46 27.65 8.27
C THR A 34 -2.12 28.63 9.27
N PRO A 35 -3.46 28.72 9.33
CA PRO A 35 -4.16 29.61 10.25
C PRO A 35 -3.68 29.44 11.70
N LYS A 36 -3.17 30.52 12.30
CA LYS A 36 -2.58 30.53 13.66
C LYS A 36 -3.62 30.63 14.78
N ARG A 37 -4.88 30.93 14.44
CA ARG A 37 -5.97 31.10 15.40
C ARG A 37 -6.21 29.78 16.14
N ALA A 38 -6.40 29.83 17.46
CA ALA A 38 -6.49 28.64 18.32
C ALA A 38 -7.57 27.65 17.87
N GLU A 39 -8.69 28.16 17.34
CA GLU A 39 -9.81 27.37 16.80
C GLU A 39 -9.45 26.56 15.55
N CYS A 40 -8.43 27.00 14.79
CA CYS A 40 -8.01 26.38 13.53
C CYS A 40 -6.71 25.56 13.68
N ARG A 41 -6.08 25.60 14.86
CA ARG A 41 -4.79 24.95 15.09
C ARG A 41 -5.00 23.44 15.27
N ILE A 42 -4.24 22.65 14.50
CA ILE A 42 -4.21 21.19 14.68
C ILE A 42 -3.74 20.91 16.13
N PRO A 43 -4.47 20.09 16.91
CA PRO A 43 -4.08 19.76 18.26
C PRO A 43 -2.70 19.08 18.26
N ALA A 44 -1.95 19.30 19.34
CA ALA A 44 -0.66 18.64 19.51
C ALA A 44 -0.83 17.12 19.37
N PRO A 45 0.13 16.42 18.73
CA PRO A 45 0.03 14.98 18.52
C PRO A 45 -0.14 14.29 19.87
N VAL A 46 -1.32 13.69 20.05
CA VAL A 46 -1.56 12.80 21.17
C VAL A 46 -0.69 11.56 21.02
N ARG A 47 -0.07 11.10 22.10
CA ARG A 47 0.71 9.86 22.06
C ARG A 47 -0.23 8.71 21.69
N CYS A 48 -0.04 8.14 20.51
CA CYS A 48 -0.78 6.95 20.11
C CYS A 48 -0.54 5.84 21.14
N PRO A 49 -1.58 5.07 21.51
CA PRO A 49 -1.39 3.90 22.35
C PRO A 49 -0.40 2.94 21.67
N ALA A 50 0.32 2.15 22.46
CA ALA A 50 1.23 1.17 21.93
C ALA A 50 0.49 0.23 20.94
N PRO A 51 1.11 -0.12 19.80
CA PRO A 51 0.47 -0.94 18.79
C PRO A 51 0.04 -2.29 19.39
N PRO A 52 -1.12 -2.82 19.00
CA PRO A 52 -1.56 -4.13 19.46
C PRO A 52 -0.52 -5.20 19.07
N LYS A 53 -0.25 -6.13 19.98
CA LYS A 53 0.70 -7.23 19.74
C LYS A 53 0.21 -8.07 18.56
N LYS A 54 1.05 -8.23 17.54
CA LYS A 54 0.77 -9.13 16.41
C LYS A 54 0.62 -10.55 16.95
N LYS A 55 -0.50 -11.20 16.64
CA LYS A 55 -0.70 -12.63 16.96
C LYS A 55 0.32 -13.46 16.17
N SER A 56 0.81 -14.56 16.75
CA SER A 56 1.72 -15.45 16.02
C SER A 56 1.04 -15.99 14.76
N PRO A 57 1.78 -16.22 13.67
CA PRO A 57 1.21 -16.75 12.43
C PRO A 57 0.45 -18.07 12.63
N ALA A 58 0.88 -18.88 13.60
CA ALA A 58 0.21 -20.13 13.99
C ALA A 58 -1.22 -19.92 14.51
N VAL A 59 -1.47 -18.83 15.25
CA VAL A 59 -2.79 -18.48 15.78
C VAL A 59 -3.63 -17.72 14.75
N ALA A 60 -3.00 -16.93 13.88
CA ALA A 60 -3.69 -16.10 12.89
C ALA A 60 -4.17 -16.89 11.66
N PHE A 61 -3.45 -17.93 11.24
CA PHE A 61 -3.74 -18.67 10.01
C PHE A 61 -4.21 -20.11 10.23
N GLY A 62 -4.31 -20.59 11.48
CA GLY A 62 -4.61 -21.98 11.77
C GLY A 62 -3.74 -22.96 10.96
N LYS A 63 -4.27 -24.13 10.61
CA LYS A 63 -3.71 -24.97 9.55
C LYS A 63 -3.94 -24.24 8.23
N ARG A 64 -2.88 -23.67 7.64
CA ARG A 64 -2.90 -23.09 6.29
C ARG A 64 -3.58 -24.09 5.36
N ARG A 65 -4.77 -23.76 4.85
CA ARG A 65 -5.44 -24.55 3.83
C ARG A 65 -4.70 -24.33 2.52
N ASP A 66 -4.37 -25.40 1.82
CA ASP A 66 -3.78 -25.30 0.49
C ASP A 66 -4.69 -24.46 -0.43
N PRO A 67 -4.12 -23.67 -1.36
CA PRO A 67 -4.89 -22.98 -2.37
C PRO A 67 -5.84 -23.96 -3.09
N PRO A 68 -7.04 -23.51 -3.52
CA PRO A 68 -7.90 -24.30 -4.38
C PRO A 68 -7.14 -24.80 -5.60
N LYS A 69 -7.30 -26.08 -5.94
CA LYS A 69 -6.59 -26.74 -7.05
C LYS A 69 -6.81 -26.05 -8.40
N ASN A 70 -7.98 -25.44 -8.57
CA ASN A 70 -8.44 -24.72 -9.74
C ASN A 70 -8.20 -23.20 -9.66
N GLY A 71 -7.42 -22.74 -8.67
CA GLY A 71 -7.26 -21.30 -8.42
C GLY A 71 -8.51 -20.67 -7.82
N TYR A 72 -8.37 -19.42 -7.39
CA TYR A 72 -9.47 -18.66 -6.78
C TYR A 72 -10.37 -17.99 -7.82
N PHE A 73 -9.81 -17.67 -8.98
CA PHE A 73 -10.52 -17.02 -10.07
C PHE A 73 -10.82 -18.04 -11.17
N ASN A 74 -12.10 -18.26 -11.42
CA ASN A 74 -12.57 -19.05 -12.53
C ASN A 74 -13.23 -18.07 -13.51
N PRO A 75 -12.50 -17.54 -14.51
CA PRO A 75 -13.11 -16.62 -15.47
C PRO A 75 -14.23 -17.34 -16.22
N PRO A 76 -15.37 -16.68 -16.45
CA PRO A 76 -16.37 -17.19 -17.36
C PRO A 76 -15.80 -17.33 -18.77
N ASP A 77 -16.34 -18.26 -19.54
CA ASP A 77 -16.00 -18.40 -20.95
C ASP A 77 -16.38 -17.13 -21.72
N LEU A 78 -15.41 -16.55 -22.43
CA LEU A 78 -15.59 -15.30 -23.16
C LEU A 78 -16.56 -15.47 -24.32
N GLU A 79 -16.52 -16.61 -25.01
CA GLU A 79 -17.43 -16.87 -26.14
C GLU A 79 -18.88 -16.94 -25.66
N ALA A 80 -19.13 -17.60 -24.52
CA ALA A 80 -20.44 -17.62 -23.88
C ALA A 80 -20.91 -16.21 -23.47
N LEU A 81 -20.01 -15.34 -22.99
CA LEU A 81 -20.37 -13.96 -22.63
C LEU A 81 -20.79 -13.13 -23.84
N PHE A 82 -20.08 -13.25 -24.97
CA PHE A 82 -20.39 -12.48 -26.18
C PHE A 82 -21.54 -13.08 -26.99
N ALA A 83 -21.82 -14.38 -26.87
CA ALA A 83 -22.96 -15.03 -27.51
C ALA A 83 -24.32 -14.65 -26.92
N LEU A 84 -24.36 -14.20 -25.65
CA LEU A 84 -25.60 -13.82 -24.96
C LEU A 84 -26.07 -12.39 -25.28
N ALA A 85 -25.17 -11.55 -25.81
CA ALA A 85 -25.46 -10.14 -26.09
C ALA A 85 -25.61 -9.92 -27.60
N PRO A 86 -26.67 -9.23 -28.07
CA PRO A 86 -26.76 -8.78 -29.45
C PRO A 86 -25.57 -7.89 -29.81
N ARG A 87 -24.76 -8.31 -30.79
CA ARG A 87 -23.64 -7.50 -31.29
C ARG A 87 -24.20 -6.27 -32.02
N ARG A 88 -23.86 -5.08 -31.53
CA ARG A 88 -24.03 -3.84 -32.29
C ARG A 88 -22.73 -3.63 -33.06
N GLU A 89 -22.75 -3.90 -34.35
CA GLU A 89 -21.62 -3.60 -35.23
C GLU A 89 -21.52 -2.08 -35.41
N ALA A 90 -20.32 -1.54 -35.29
CA ALA A 90 -20.04 -0.17 -35.69
C ALA A 90 -19.81 -0.16 -37.20
N CYS A 91 -20.55 0.67 -37.94
CA CYS A 91 -20.34 0.84 -39.37
C CYS A 91 -18.99 1.53 -39.63
N ALA A 92 -18.33 1.12 -40.70
CA ALA A 92 -17.03 1.61 -41.14
C ALA A 92 -17.09 3.02 -41.74
#